data_AF-A0A944S0E5-F1
#
_entry.id   AF-A0A944S0E5-F1
#
_cell.length_a   1.000
_cell.length_b   1.000
_cell.length_c   1.000
_cell.angle_alpha   90.00
_cell.angle_beta   90.00
_cell.angle_gamma   90.00
#
_symmetry.space_group_name_H-M   'P 1'
#
loop_
_entity.id
_entity.type
_entity.pdbx_description
1 polymer ?
#
loop_
_entity_poly.entity_id
_entity_poly.type
_entity_poly.pdbx_seq_one_letter_code
_entity_poly.pdbx_strand_id
1 'polypeptide(L)'
;MKVSLPLTAREIRLLLSWSASRQSFPDDARVRRKLTAAMDVEGSLDLSRVQVQILNAWAEDWWATHYGGGQVVNPDEEAILSKIRTALGWD
;
A
#
# COMPACT_ATOMS: atom_id res chain seq x y z
N MET A 1 -9.44 -13.88 6.84
CA MET A 1 -10.30 -13.13 5.90
C MET A 1 -9.41 -12.40 4.90
N LYS A 2 -9.70 -12.49 3.61
CA LYS A 2 -9.03 -11.70 2.57
C LYS A 2 -9.81 -10.41 2.33
N VAL A 3 -9.12 -9.33 2.00
CA VAL A 3 -9.65 -8.02 1.65
C VAL A 3 -9.19 -7.70 0.25
N SER A 4 -10.13 -7.31 -0.60
CA SER A 4 -9.83 -6.88 -1.96
C SER A 4 -9.52 -5.39 -1.95
N LEU A 5 -8.32 -5.01 -2.40
CA LEU A 5 -7.94 -3.60 -2.54
C LEU A 5 -8.06 -3.18 -4.01
N PRO A 6 -8.91 -2.19 -4.35
CA PRO A 6 -9.07 -1.70 -5.71
C PRO A 6 -7.94 -0.70 -6.04
N LEU A 7 -6.72 -1.20 -6.23
CA LEU A 7 -5.56 -0.39 -6.62
C LEU A 7 -5.36 -0.38 -8.13
N THR A 8 -5.05 0.80 -8.68
CA THR A 8 -4.62 0.95 -10.07
C THR A 8 -3.15 0.58 -10.24
N ALA A 9 -2.72 0.31 -11.47
CA ALA A 9 -1.31 0.03 -11.76
C ALA A 9 -0.38 1.18 -11.32
N ARG A 10 -0.84 2.44 -11.40
CA ARG A 10 -0.09 3.62 -10.93
C ARG A 10 0.08 3.61 -9.41
N GLU A 11 -0.99 3.33 -8.69
CA GLU A 11 -0.97 3.25 -7.23
C GLU A 11 -0.11 2.10 -6.73
N ILE A 12 -0.15 0.95 -7.41
CA ILE A 12 0.73 -0.19 -7.09
C ILE A 12 2.20 0.20 -7.27
N ARG A 13 2.56 0.93 -8.32
CA ARG A 13 3.95 1.42 -8.51
C ARG A 13 4.40 2.35 -7.39
N LEU A 14 3.52 3.23 -6.90
CA LEU A 14 3.81 4.08 -5.75
C LEU A 14 4.04 3.26 -4.47
N LEU A 15 3.17 2.30 -4.18
CA LEU A 15 3.34 1.42 -3.01
C LEU A 15 4.66 0.61 -3.06
N LEU A 16 5.05 0.15 -4.26
CA LEU A 16 6.33 -0.52 -4.45
C LEU A 16 7.51 0.42 -4.16
N SER A 17 7.44 1.70 -4.56
CA SER A 17 8.51 2.67 -4.30
C SER A 17 8.63 3.03 -2.82
N TRP A 18 7.51 3.12 -2.09
CA TRP A 18 7.53 3.35 -0.63
C TRP A 18 8.19 2.21 0.14
N SER A 19 8.12 1.00 -0.39
CA SER A 19 8.72 -0.19 0.23
C SER A 19 10.24 -0.27 0.06
N ALA A 20 10.84 0.55 -0.83
CA ALA A 20 12.23 0.41 -1.26
C ALA A 20 13.26 0.83 -0.18
N SER A 21 12.89 1.72 0.72
CA SER A 21 13.76 2.19 1.82
C SER A 21 13.72 1.27 3.05
N ARG A 22 12.83 0.28 3.09
CA ARG A 22 12.60 -0.58 4.27
C ARG A 22 13.45 -1.85 4.24
N GLN A 23 13.96 -2.24 5.40
CA GLN A 23 14.57 -3.55 5.58
C GLN A 23 13.55 -4.65 5.23
N SER A 24 13.94 -5.58 4.34
CA SER A 24 13.00 -6.55 3.77
C SER A 24 12.75 -7.72 4.71
N PHE A 25 11.68 -7.65 5.51
CA PHE A 25 11.16 -8.83 6.22
C PHE A 25 10.42 -9.79 5.26
N PRO A 26 10.26 -11.07 5.62
CA PRO A 26 9.60 -12.06 4.77
C PRO A 26 8.17 -11.68 4.34
N ASP A 27 7.41 -11.05 5.22
CA ASP A 27 6.04 -10.64 4.90
C ASP A 27 5.99 -9.42 3.98
N ASP A 28 6.88 -8.44 4.12
CA ASP A 28 7.04 -7.34 3.16
C ASP A 28 7.38 -7.87 1.76
N ALA A 29 8.30 -8.84 1.68
CA ALA A 29 8.65 -9.48 0.41
C ALA A 29 7.45 -10.20 -0.21
N ARG A 30 6.60 -10.82 0.60
CA ARG A 30 5.36 -11.47 0.13
C ARG A 30 4.36 -10.45 -0.39
N VAL A 31 4.20 -9.30 0.27
CA VAL A 31 3.34 -8.20 -0.18
C VAL A 31 3.85 -7.63 -1.51
N ARG A 32 5.16 -7.37 -1.62
CA ARG A 32 5.79 -6.92 -2.88
C ARG A 32 5.50 -7.85 -4.04
N ARG A 33 5.67 -9.17 -3.87
CA ARG A 33 5.37 -10.16 -4.93
C ARG A 33 3.91 -10.10 -5.38
N LYS A 34 2.97 -9.93 -4.45
CA LYS A 34 1.55 -9.81 -4.79
C LYS A 34 1.24 -8.52 -5.54
N LEU A 35 1.84 -7.41 -5.12
CA LEU A 35 1.72 -6.13 -5.82
C LEU A 35 2.27 -6.24 -7.25
N THR A 36 3.47 -6.80 -7.43
CA THR A 36 4.05 -7.02 -8.76
C THR A 36 3.15 -7.91 -9.62
N ALA A 37 2.64 -9.03 -9.09
CA ALA A 37 1.75 -9.91 -9.83
C ALA A 37 0.41 -9.23 -10.23
N ALA A 38 -0.12 -8.35 -9.38
CA ALA A 38 -1.33 -7.58 -9.67
C ALA A 38 -1.13 -6.46 -10.70
N MET A 39 0.12 -6.12 -11.04
CA MET A 39 0.41 -5.25 -12.20
C MET A 39 0.36 -6.01 -13.52
N ASP A 40 0.76 -7.29 -13.51
CA ASP A 40 0.86 -8.11 -14.74
C ASP A 40 -0.50 -8.67 -15.17
N VAL A 41 -1.37 -8.90 -14.21
CA VAL A 41 -2.75 -9.35 -14.43
C VAL A 41 -3.62 -8.21 -13.95
N GLU A 42 -4.30 -7.49 -14.87
CA GLU A 42 -5.31 -6.46 -14.52
C GLU A 42 -6.41 -7.08 -13.65
N GLY A 43 -6.14 -7.22 -12.36
CA GLY A 43 -6.84 -8.11 -11.46
C GLY A 43 -6.90 -7.55 -10.05
N SER A 44 -7.88 -8.02 -9.29
CA SER A 44 -8.11 -7.58 -7.92
C SER A 44 -6.96 -8.00 -7.01
N LEU A 45 -6.39 -7.05 -6.27
CA LEU A 45 -5.34 -7.34 -5.29
C LEU A 45 -5.97 -7.87 -3.99
N ASP A 46 -5.85 -9.18 -3.77
CA ASP A 46 -6.33 -9.81 -2.54
C ASP A 46 -5.24 -9.95 -1.47
N LEU A 47 -5.42 -9.21 -0.37
CA LEU A 47 -4.52 -9.18 0.77
C LEU A 47 -5.19 -9.74 2.03
N SER A 48 -4.42 -10.36 2.92
CA SER A 48 -4.90 -10.58 4.29
C SER A 48 -4.91 -9.24 5.05
N ARG A 49 -5.69 -9.15 6.13
CA ARG A 49 -5.70 -7.94 6.99
C ARG A 49 -4.28 -7.54 7.46
N VAL A 50 -3.43 -8.51 7.80
CA VAL A 50 -2.02 -8.27 8.16
C VAL A 50 -1.24 -7.66 7.00
N GLN A 51 -1.47 -8.12 5.77
CA GLN A 51 -0.81 -7.55 4.59
C GLN A 51 -1.29 -6.12 4.30
N VAL A 52 -2.55 -5.80 4.58
CA VAL A 52 -3.04 -4.41 4.51
C VAL A 52 -2.38 -3.53 5.58
N GLN A 53 -2.15 -4.06 6.79
CA GLN A 53 -1.40 -3.34 7.83
C GLN A 53 0.04 -3.06 7.42
N ILE A 54 0.68 -3.97 6.67
CA ILE A 54 2.02 -3.73 6.10
C ILE A 54 1.97 -2.56 5.11
N LEU A 55 0.98 -2.51 4.21
CA LEU A 55 0.80 -1.36 3.31
C LEU A 55 0.60 -0.06 4.09
N ASN A 56 -0.19 -0.10 5.18
CA ASN A 56 -0.38 1.07 6.05
C ASN A 56 0.94 1.52 6.67
N ALA A 57 1.76 0.59 7.18
CA ALA A 57 3.08 0.90 7.72
C ALA A 57 3.98 1.56 6.67
N TRP A 58 3.94 1.10 5.42
CA TRP A 58 4.69 1.73 4.33
C TRP A 58 4.22 3.16 4.07
N ALA A 59 2.90 3.38 4.07
CA ALA A 59 2.32 4.69 3.82
C ALA A 59 2.63 5.69 4.96
N GLU A 60 2.57 5.25 6.22
CA GLU A 60 2.92 6.06 7.40
C GLU A 60 4.40 6.46 7.40
N ASP A 61 5.32 5.53 7.11
CA ASP A 61 6.75 5.84 7.00
C ASP A 61 7.03 6.83 5.85
N TRP A 62 6.38 6.62 4.69
CA TRP A 62 6.48 7.53 3.56
C TRP A 62 6.00 8.91 3.94
N TRP A 63 4.82 9.01 4.53
CA TRP A 63 4.24 10.27 4.98
C TRP A 63 5.16 10.99 5.97
N ALA A 64 5.57 10.33 7.04
CA ALA A 64 6.45 10.91 8.06
C ALA A 64 7.71 11.51 7.43
N THR A 65 8.24 10.87 6.38
CA THR A 65 9.43 11.33 5.66
C THR A 65 9.13 12.46 4.66
N HIS A 66 8.07 12.33 3.85
CA HIS A 66 7.80 13.22 2.72
C HIS A 66 7.04 14.50 3.11
N TYR A 67 6.12 14.42 4.07
CA TYR A 67 5.30 15.56 4.48
C TYR A 67 5.57 16.00 5.92
N GLY A 68 6.47 15.32 6.65
CA GLY A 68 6.78 15.67 8.04
C GLY A 68 5.56 15.62 8.98
N GLY A 69 4.58 14.76 8.68
CA GLY A 69 3.30 14.69 9.40
C GLY A 69 2.25 15.74 8.99
N GLY A 70 2.51 16.55 7.97
CA GLY A 70 1.55 17.49 7.38
C GLY A 70 0.49 16.81 6.50
N GLN A 71 -0.37 17.56 5.82
CA GLN A 71 -1.40 16.96 4.97
C GLN A 71 -0.80 16.37 3.67
N VAL A 72 -1.29 15.20 3.24
CA VAL A 72 -0.99 14.63 1.93
C VAL A 72 -1.69 15.44 0.86
N VAL A 73 -0.91 16.01 -0.06
CA VAL A 73 -1.43 16.87 -1.14
C VAL A 73 -1.40 16.20 -2.51
N ASN A 74 -0.70 15.06 -2.63
CA ASN A 74 -0.72 14.27 -3.85
C ASN A 74 -2.01 13.44 -3.91
N PRO A 75 -2.86 13.62 -4.94
CA PRO A 75 -4.15 12.95 -5.03
C PRO A 75 -4.03 11.42 -5.15
N ASP A 76 -2.97 10.90 -5.76
CA ASP A 76 -2.77 9.45 -5.86
C ASP A 76 -2.40 8.84 -4.50
N GLU A 77 -1.58 9.54 -3.72
CA GLU A 77 -1.15 9.08 -2.40
C GLU A 77 -2.30 9.12 -1.39
N GLU A 78 -3.13 10.16 -1.47
CA GLU A 78 -4.35 10.27 -0.67
C GLU A 78 -5.35 9.15 -1.03
N ALA A 79 -5.53 8.84 -2.32
CA ALA A 79 -6.39 7.75 -2.76
C ALA A 79 -5.90 6.39 -2.23
N ILE A 80 -4.59 6.14 -2.22
CA ILE A 80 -4.01 4.92 -1.64
C ILE A 80 -4.31 4.84 -0.14
N LEU A 81 -4.08 5.93 0.60
CA LEU A 81 -4.33 5.99 2.04
C LEU A 81 -5.79 5.72 2.37
N SER A 82 -6.72 6.36 1.65
CA SER A 82 -8.15 6.12 1.81
C SER A 82 -8.49 4.64 1.61
N LYS A 83 -8.03 4.00 0.53
CA LYS A 83 -8.29 2.58 0.25
C LYS A 83 -7.74 1.65 1.33
N ILE A 84 -6.56 1.96 1.87
CA ILE A 84 -5.94 1.19 2.96
C ILE A 84 -6.77 1.33 4.24
N ARG A 85 -7.19 2.55 4.60
CA ARG A 85 -8.02 2.83 5.79
C ARG A 85 -9.37 2.15 5.72
N THR A 86 -10.05 2.24 4.57
CA THR A 86 -11.29 1.50 4.29
C THR A 86 -11.09 -0.01 4.48
N ALA A 87 -10.02 -0.56 3.91
CA ALA A 87 -9.70 -1.98 4.01
C ALA A 87 -9.40 -2.44 5.45
N LEU A 88 -8.94 -1.54 6.33
CA LEU A 88 -8.73 -1.80 7.74
C LEU A 88 -9.98 -1.59 8.60
N GLY A 89 -11.01 -0.94 8.05
CA GLY A 89 -12.22 -0.54 8.77
C GLY A 89 -11.96 0.64 9.70
N TRP A 90 -11.15 1.60 9.27
CA TRP A 90 -10.87 2.86 9.98
C TRP A 90 -11.68 4.04 9.46
N ASP A 91 -12.59 3.76 8.51
CA ASP A 91 -13.63 4.68 8.06
C ASP A 91 -14.77 4.78 9.07
#